data_AF-A0A497RKS2-F1
#
_entry.id   AF-A0A497RKS2-F1
#
_cell.length_a   1.000
_cell.length_b   1.000
_cell.length_c   1.000
_cell.angle_alpha   90.00
_cell.angle_beta   90.00
_cell.angle_gamma   90.00
#
_symmetry.space_group_name_H-M   'P 1'
#
loop_
_entity.id
_entity.type
_entity.pdbx_description
1 polymer ?
#
loop_
_entity_poly.entity_id
_entity_poly.type
_entity_poly.pdbx_seq_one_letter_code
_entity_poly.pdbx_strand_id
1 'polypeptide(L)'
;MRAKDLVQAFKNFKVEPLRSEEEFKEFYVERPEQTQSPIGEILERLKLSDSPEKYLFLSFRGCGKSTELYKLKIELEKLDRFLPMMFSIYELDVNDIDIKDFLILLDIKLVEIAKENGIKIDTSVEDDFRNFLMNVSHVKEEEIKTASSIGVGVDFLVGSSLNLDWRLPQEISLEKN
;
A
#
# COMPACT_ATOMS: atom_id res chain seq x y z
N MET A 1 15.71 19.47 7.32
CA MET A 1 16.68 20.59 7.60
C MET A 1 16.32 21.84 6.80
N ARG A 2 16.10 22.99 7.45
CA ARG A 2 15.78 24.26 6.76
C ARG A 2 16.96 24.75 5.91
N ALA A 3 16.71 25.07 4.65
CA ALA A 3 17.72 25.60 3.75
C ALA A 3 18.11 27.04 4.12
N LYS A 4 19.38 27.39 3.97
CA LYS A 4 19.90 28.76 4.17
C LYS A 4 20.15 29.51 2.87
N ASP A 5 20.20 28.80 1.75
CA ASP A 5 20.38 29.36 0.41
C ASP A 5 19.59 28.56 -0.65
N LEU A 6 19.52 29.08 -1.87
CA LEU A 6 18.75 28.46 -2.97
C LEU A 6 19.33 27.12 -3.42
N VAL A 7 20.65 26.93 -3.31
CA VAL A 7 21.31 25.67 -3.69
C VAL A 7 20.91 24.57 -2.70
N GLN A 8 20.89 24.89 -1.41
CA GLN A 8 20.44 24.00 -0.36
C GLN A 8 18.93 23.78 -0.45
N ALA A 9 18.14 24.80 -0.81
CA ALA A 9 16.71 24.65 -1.05
C ALA A 9 16.44 23.67 -2.21
N PHE A 10 17.17 23.80 -3.31
CA PHE A 10 17.09 22.89 -4.45
C PHE A 10 17.48 21.45 -4.06
N LYS A 11 18.57 21.28 -3.30
CA LYS A 11 19.00 19.95 -2.80
C LYS A 11 18.01 19.33 -1.80
N ASN A 12 17.30 20.17 -1.03
CA ASN A 12 16.28 19.73 -0.09
C ASN A 12 14.94 19.46 -0.77
N PHE A 13 14.75 19.87 -2.03
CA PHE A 13 13.49 19.72 -2.74
C PHE A 13 13.29 18.26 -3.17
N LYS A 14 12.43 17.55 -2.44
CA LYS A 14 11.93 16.24 -2.83
C LYS A 14 10.54 16.41 -3.45
N VAL A 15 10.35 15.88 -4.66
CA VAL A 15 9.06 15.90 -5.39
C VAL A 15 8.17 14.73 -4.98
N GLU A 16 8.66 13.87 -4.10
CA GLU A 16 7.97 12.70 -3.59
C GLU A 16 6.92 13.10 -2.54
N PRO A 17 5.82 12.34 -2.42
CA PRO A 17 4.84 12.58 -1.37
C PRO A 17 5.44 12.32 0.01
N LEU A 18 4.87 12.97 1.04
CA LEU A 18 5.19 12.65 2.43
C LEU A 18 4.57 11.28 2.77
N ARG A 19 5.35 10.41 3.42
CA ARG A 19 5.03 9.00 3.65
C ARG A 19 5.27 8.53 5.09
N SER A 20 5.52 9.43 6.04
CA SER A 20 5.63 9.06 7.46
C SER A 20 5.12 10.17 8.38
N GLU A 21 4.71 9.83 9.60
CA GLU A 21 4.28 10.82 10.58
C GLU A 21 5.36 11.86 10.87
N GLU A 22 6.64 11.47 10.87
CA GLU A 22 7.78 12.37 11.05
C GLU A 22 7.89 13.38 9.90
N GLU A 23 7.74 12.91 8.66
CA GLU A 23 7.74 13.79 7.49
C GLU A 23 6.56 14.76 7.52
N PHE A 24 5.37 14.30 7.92
CA PHE A 24 4.22 15.18 8.11
C PHE A 24 4.49 16.23 9.18
N LYS A 25 5.07 15.82 10.31
CA LYS A 25 5.41 16.74 11.40
C LYS A 25 6.44 17.80 11.01
N GLU A 26 7.45 17.44 10.21
CA GLU A 26 8.51 18.38 9.81
C GLU A 26 8.11 19.26 8.61
N PHE A 27 7.37 18.72 7.64
CA PHE A 27 7.22 19.33 6.31
C PHE A 27 5.78 19.62 5.88
N TYR A 28 4.76 19.04 6.51
CA TYR A 28 3.39 19.31 6.11
C TYR A 28 2.96 20.71 6.53
N VAL A 29 2.31 21.43 5.62
CA VAL A 29 1.76 22.75 5.86
C VAL A 29 0.25 22.65 5.71
N GLU A 30 -0.48 22.98 6.79
CA GLU A 30 -1.93 22.99 6.76
C GLU A 30 -2.47 23.97 5.71
N ARG A 31 -3.53 23.56 5.03
CA ARG A 31 -4.18 24.41 4.04
C ARG A 31 -4.89 25.57 4.75
N PRO A 32 -4.95 26.76 4.12
CA PRO A 32 -5.74 27.87 4.66
C PRO A 32 -7.19 27.44 4.92
N GLU A 33 -7.83 27.97 5.96
CA GLU A 33 -9.20 27.61 6.36
C GLU A 33 -10.21 27.79 5.21
N GLN A 34 -9.97 28.72 4.30
CA GLN A 34 -10.82 29.00 3.14
C GLN A 34 -10.70 27.93 2.05
N THR A 35 -9.77 26.98 2.18
CA THR A 35 -9.52 25.89 1.24
C THR A 35 -9.31 24.60 2.02
N GLN A 36 -10.38 24.14 2.68
CA GLN A 36 -10.35 22.92 3.47
C GLN A 36 -9.88 21.72 2.62
N SER A 37 -9.06 20.87 3.22
CA SER A 37 -8.69 19.61 2.59
C SER A 37 -9.93 18.72 2.46
N PRO A 38 -10.16 18.08 1.29
CA PRO A 38 -11.26 17.12 1.13
C PRO A 38 -11.13 15.92 2.09
N ILE A 39 -9.96 15.70 2.68
CA ILE A 39 -9.71 14.62 3.63
C ILE A 39 -10.59 14.72 4.88
N GLY A 40 -10.88 15.94 5.36
CA GLY A 40 -11.73 16.13 6.53
C GLY A 40 -13.14 15.60 6.30
N GLU A 41 -13.77 16.01 5.20
CA GLU A 41 -15.11 15.56 4.82
C GLU A 41 -15.15 14.04 4.57
N ILE A 42 -14.15 13.49 3.87
CA ILE A 42 -14.07 12.05 3.61
C ILE A 42 -13.94 11.27 4.92
N LEU A 43 -13.11 11.74 5.85
CA LEU A 43 -12.92 11.10 7.15
C LEU A 43 -14.21 11.10 7.97
N GLU A 44 -14.95 12.21 8.00
CA GLU A 44 -16.25 12.29 8.67
C GLU A 44 -17.27 11.33 8.05
N ARG A 45 -17.35 11.26 6.72
CA ARG A 45 -18.24 10.33 6.02
C ARG A 45 -17.90 8.88 6.33
N LEU A 46 -16.63 8.50 6.26
CA LEU A 46 -16.18 7.15 6.60
C LEU A 46 -16.51 6.77 8.05
N LYS A 47 -16.40 7.71 9.00
CA LYS A 47 -16.78 7.48 10.40
C LYS A 47 -18.28 7.17 10.58
N LEU A 48 -19.14 7.79 9.76
CA LEU A 48 -20.60 7.70 9.88
C LEU A 48 -21.22 6.57 9.04
N SER A 49 -20.54 6.14 7.98
CA SER A 49 -21.04 5.16 7.02
C SER A 49 -20.64 3.73 7.40
N ASP A 50 -21.58 2.80 7.28
CA ASP A 50 -21.33 1.35 7.35
C ASP A 50 -21.29 0.68 5.96
N SER A 51 -21.52 1.47 4.91
CA SER A 51 -21.48 0.99 3.53
C SER A 51 -20.11 1.19 2.88
N PRO A 52 -19.63 0.28 2.01
CA PRO A 52 -18.42 0.52 1.24
C PRO A 52 -18.55 1.75 0.33
N GLU A 53 -17.56 2.63 0.37
CA GLU A 53 -17.55 3.86 -0.43
C GLU A 53 -16.36 3.91 -1.39
N LYS A 54 -16.54 4.62 -2.52
CA LYS A 54 -15.52 4.79 -3.54
C LYS A 54 -15.30 6.28 -3.80
N TYR A 55 -14.04 6.71 -3.75
CA TYR A 55 -13.63 8.10 -3.93
C TYR A 55 -12.63 8.21 -5.08
N LEU A 56 -12.87 9.15 -6.00
CA LEU A 56 -11.97 9.44 -7.11
C LEU A 56 -11.34 10.82 -6.93
N PHE A 57 -10.02 10.87 -6.81
CA PHE A 57 -9.27 12.11 -6.62
C PHE A 57 -8.70 12.60 -7.96
N LEU A 58 -9.24 13.69 -8.50
CA LEU A 58 -8.81 14.30 -9.76
C LEU A 58 -8.04 15.59 -9.52
N SER A 59 -6.77 15.64 -9.91
CA SER A 59 -6.01 16.90 -10.00
C SER A 59 -4.69 16.72 -10.79
N PHE A 60 -3.98 17.82 -11.04
CA PHE A 60 -2.69 17.80 -11.74
C PHE A 60 -1.59 17.07 -10.97
N ARG A 61 -0.59 16.57 -11.70
CA ARG A 61 0.62 15.98 -11.11
C ARG A 61 1.32 17.02 -10.23
N GLY A 62 1.78 16.61 -9.06
CA GLY A 62 2.47 17.49 -8.11
C GLY A 62 1.56 18.32 -7.19
N CYS A 63 0.23 18.27 -7.33
CA CYS A 63 -0.70 18.99 -6.44
C CYS A 63 -0.83 18.41 -5.01
N GLY A 64 -0.02 17.42 -4.64
CA GLY A 64 -0.03 16.83 -3.30
C GLY A 64 -1.10 15.77 -3.03
N LYS A 65 -1.74 15.17 -4.06
CA LYS A 65 -2.77 14.13 -3.86
C LYS A 65 -2.30 12.95 -3.00
N SER A 66 -1.15 12.37 -3.35
CA SER A 66 -0.62 11.20 -2.64
C SER A 66 -0.24 11.56 -1.20
N THR A 67 0.22 12.80 -0.96
CA THR A 67 0.41 13.33 0.40
C THR A 67 -0.93 13.40 1.15
N GLU A 68 -1.97 14.01 0.57
CA GLU A 68 -3.28 14.07 1.24
C GLU A 68 -3.90 12.67 1.48
N LEU A 69 -3.73 11.71 0.56
CA LEU A 69 -4.15 10.32 0.79
C LEU A 69 -3.37 9.68 1.94
N TYR A 70 -2.07 9.96 2.08
CA TYR A 70 -1.29 9.47 3.20
C TYR A 70 -1.72 10.12 4.53
N LYS A 71 -2.12 11.40 4.51
CA LYS A 71 -2.75 12.06 5.66
C LYS A 71 -4.04 11.33 6.07
N LEU A 72 -4.90 10.98 5.12
CA LEU A 72 -6.10 10.19 5.39
C LEU A 72 -5.77 8.84 6.01
N LYS A 73 -4.76 8.12 5.50
CA LYS A 73 -4.27 6.87 6.10
C LYS A 73 -3.92 7.07 7.58
N ILE A 74 -3.06 8.04 7.90
CA ILE A 74 -2.65 8.34 9.29
C ILE A 74 -3.88 8.61 10.19
N GLU A 75 -4.86 9.38 9.70
CA GLU A 75 -6.07 9.66 10.47
C GLU A 75 -6.99 8.44 10.65
N LEU A 76 -7.03 7.53 9.67
CA LEU A 76 -7.78 6.28 9.77
C LEU A 76 -7.11 5.28 10.72
N GLU A 77 -5.77 5.21 10.76
CA GLU A 77 -5.01 4.35 11.68
C GLU A 77 -5.25 4.70 13.16
N LYS A 78 -5.63 5.95 13.45
CA LYS A 78 -6.01 6.39 14.80
C LYS A 78 -7.38 5.87 15.24
N LEU A 79 -8.14 5.29 14.33
CA LEU A 79 -9.49 4.76 14.59
C LEU A 79 -9.42 3.24 14.69
N ASP A 80 -9.98 2.68 15.76
CA ASP A 80 -10.04 1.23 16.03
C ASP A 80 -11.10 0.49 15.16
N ARG A 81 -11.27 0.92 13.91
CA ARG A 81 -12.26 0.41 12.95
C ARG A 81 -11.67 0.14 11.57
N PHE A 82 -10.57 0.81 11.22
CA PHE A 82 -10.02 0.76 9.87
C PHE A 82 -8.64 0.12 9.87
N LEU A 83 -8.40 -0.70 8.85
CA LEU A 83 -7.06 -1.19 8.49
C LEU A 83 -6.68 -0.59 7.13
N PRO A 84 -6.18 0.67 7.09
CA PRO A 84 -5.93 1.35 5.83
C PRO A 84 -4.66 0.81 5.16
N MET A 85 -4.79 0.44 3.89
CA MET A 85 -3.69 -0.03 3.04
C MET A 85 -3.49 0.93 1.86
N MET A 86 -2.23 1.23 1.56
CA MET A 86 -1.84 2.08 0.44
C MET A 86 -0.95 1.30 -0.49
N PHE A 87 -1.24 1.34 -1.79
CA PHE A 87 -0.45 0.68 -2.82
C PHE A 87 -0.43 1.53 -4.10
N SER A 88 0.53 1.24 -4.97
CA SER A 88 0.73 1.96 -6.22
C SER A 88 0.80 0.99 -7.39
N ILE A 89 0.06 1.27 -8.47
CA ILE A 89 0.15 0.46 -9.70
C ILE A 89 1.54 0.52 -10.36
N TYR A 90 2.38 1.50 -10.00
CA TYR A 90 3.79 1.52 -10.41
C TYR A 90 4.62 0.38 -9.80
N GLU A 91 4.04 -0.41 -8.88
CA GLU A 91 4.61 -1.68 -8.40
C GLU A 91 4.45 -2.81 -9.45
N LEU A 92 3.57 -2.63 -10.43
CA LEU A 92 3.39 -3.52 -11.58
C LEU A 92 4.16 -3.01 -12.81
N ASP A 93 4.37 -3.87 -13.82
CA ASP A 93 4.86 -3.42 -15.12
C ASP A 93 3.80 -2.61 -15.85
N VAL A 94 3.86 -1.28 -15.66
CA VAL A 94 2.93 -0.31 -16.23
C VAL A 94 2.77 -0.37 -17.75
N ASN A 95 3.68 -1.02 -18.48
CA ASN A 95 3.56 -1.16 -19.94
C ASN A 95 2.66 -2.34 -20.35
N ASP A 96 2.38 -3.27 -19.44
CA ASP A 96 1.59 -4.48 -19.68
C ASP A 96 0.75 -4.85 -18.44
N ILE A 97 -0.01 -3.89 -17.91
CA ILE A 97 -0.93 -4.14 -16.78
C ILE A 97 -2.23 -4.79 -17.29
N ASP A 98 -2.54 -6.00 -16.82
CA ASP A 98 -3.88 -6.59 -16.87
C ASP A 98 -4.65 -6.26 -15.56
N ILE A 99 -5.98 -6.18 -15.64
CA ILE A 99 -6.85 -6.07 -14.45
C ILE A 99 -6.61 -7.22 -13.47
N LYS A 100 -6.20 -8.38 -13.99
CA LYS A 100 -5.83 -9.55 -13.20
C LYS A 100 -4.64 -9.28 -12.29
N ASP A 101 -3.59 -8.63 -12.80
CA ASP A 101 -2.39 -8.30 -12.03
C ASP A 101 -2.71 -7.32 -10.91
N PHE A 102 -3.60 -6.36 -11.19
CA PHE A 102 -4.11 -5.43 -10.18
C PHE A 102 -4.86 -6.15 -9.05
N LEU A 103 -5.74 -7.10 -9.38
CA LEU A 103 -6.49 -7.86 -8.37
C LEU A 103 -5.56 -8.73 -7.53
N ILE A 104 -4.60 -9.42 -8.18
CA ILE A 104 -3.58 -10.21 -7.50
C ILE A 104 -2.78 -9.34 -6.52
N LEU A 105 -2.29 -8.18 -6.97
CA LEU A 105 -1.55 -7.24 -6.12
C LEU A 105 -2.39 -6.78 -4.91
N LEU A 106 -3.66 -6.42 -5.15
CA LEU A 106 -4.57 -5.99 -4.09
C LEU A 106 -4.72 -7.09 -3.02
N ASP A 107 -4.93 -8.33 -3.44
CA ASP A 107 -5.12 -9.46 -2.54
C ASP A 107 -3.85 -9.75 -1.72
N ILE A 108 -2.67 -9.73 -2.36
CA ILE A 108 -1.39 -9.88 -1.68
C ILE A 108 -1.23 -8.82 -0.59
N LYS A 109 -1.50 -7.55 -0.94
CA LYS A 109 -1.40 -6.43 0.01
C LYS A 109 -2.36 -6.57 1.18
N LEU A 110 -3.57 -7.12 0.94
CA LEU A 110 -4.54 -7.42 2.00
C LEU A 110 -4.06 -8.53 2.94
N VAL A 111 -3.45 -9.59 2.41
CA VAL A 111 -2.89 -10.68 3.22
C VAL A 111 -1.69 -10.21 4.02
N GLU A 112 -0.78 -9.45 3.41
CA GLU A 112 0.39 -8.85 4.08
C GLU A 112 -0.05 -8.00 5.28
N ILE A 113 -0.93 -7.02 5.05
CA ILE A 113 -1.36 -6.11 6.11
C ILE A 113 -2.13 -6.83 7.23
N ALA A 114 -2.93 -7.86 6.89
CA ALA A 114 -3.62 -8.66 7.89
C ALA A 114 -2.63 -9.44 8.77
N LYS A 115 -1.61 -10.08 8.17
CA LYS A 115 -0.56 -10.81 8.90
C LYS A 115 0.27 -9.89 9.79
N GLU A 116 0.70 -8.74 9.28
CA GLU A 116 1.46 -7.73 10.04
C GLU A 116 0.70 -7.25 11.28
N ASN A 117 -0.63 -7.21 11.21
CA ASN A 117 -1.52 -6.79 12.29
C ASN A 117 -2.08 -7.96 13.13
N GLY A 118 -1.61 -9.20 12.89
CA GLY A 118 -2.05 -10.39 13.63
C GLY A 118 -3.52 -10.75 13.42
N ILE A 119 -4.13 -10.28 12.33
CA ILE A 119 -5.52 -10.56 11.97
C ILE A 119 -5.59 -11.95 11.35
N LYS A 120 -6.42 -12.81 11.93
CA LYS A 120 -6.67 -14.15 11.38
C LYS A 120 -7.59 -14.03 10.17
N ILE A 121 -7.09 -14.42 9.01
CA ILE A 121 -7.89 -14.58 7.80
C ILE A 121 -8.60 -15.92 7.90
N ASP A 122 -9.90 -15.94 7.59
CA ASP A 122 -10.65 -17.20 7.56
C ASP A 122 -10.10 -18.11 6.46
N THR A 123 -9.97 -19.41 6.75
CA THR A 123 -9.44 -20.40 5.81
C THR A 123 -10.26 -20.47 4.52
N SER A 124 -11.56 -20.17 4.56
CA SER A 124 -12.38 -20.09 3.35
C SER A 124 -11.93 -18.96 2.42
N VAL A 125 -11.51 -17.82 2.97
CA VAL A 125 -11.01 -16.68 2.20
C VAL A 125 -9.64 -17.00 1.59
N GLU A 126 -8.80 -17.73 2.33
CA GLU A 126 -7.52 -18.22 1.80
C GLU A 126 -7.71 -19.20 0.64
N ASP A 127 -8.69 -20.11 0.75
CA ASP A 127 -9.03 -21.04 -0.32
C ASP A 127 -9.63 -20.33 -1.54
N ASP A 128 -10.54 -19.38 -1.34
CA ASP A 128 -11.11 -18.56 -2.42
C ASP A 128 -10.02 -17.79 -3.16
N PHE A 129 -9.08 -17.19 -2.42
CA PHE A 129 -7.92 -16.50 -2.99
C PHE A 129 -7.03 -17.45 -3.79
N ARG A 130 -6.70 -18.62 -3.22
CA ARG A 130 -5.89 -19.64 -3.91
C ARG A 130 -6.55 -20.10 -5.22
N ASN A 131 -7.86 -20.30 -5.20
CA ASN A 131 -8.62 -20.69 -6.39
C ASN A 131 -8.64 -19.57 -7.43
N PHE A 132 -8.81 -18.31 -7.01
CA PHE A 132 -8.71 -17.15 -7.89
C PHE A 132 -7.34 -17.07 -8.57
N LEU A 133 -6.25 -17.18 -7.80
CA LEU A 133 -4.89 -17.20 -8.33
C LEU A 133 -4.68 -18.32 -9.35
N MET A 134 -5.09 -19.55 -9.04
CA MET A 134 -4.97 -20.70 -9.95
C MET A 134 -5.71 -20.47 -11.27
N ASN A 135 -6.91 -19.89 -11.23
CA ASN A 135 -7.71 -19.61 -12.41
C ASN A 135 -7.10 -18.52 -13.29
N VAL A 136 -6.43 -17.55 -12.67
CA VAL A 136 -5.93 -16.35 -13.35
C VAL A 136 -4.50 -16.52 -13.89
N SER A 137 -3.66 -17.29 -13.20
CA SER A 137 -2.21 -17.35 -13.47
C SER A 137 -1.76 -18.54 -14.34
N HIS A 138 -2.64 -19.48 -14.70
CA HIS A 138 -2.27 -20.75 -15.35
C HIS A 138 -1.14 -21.54 -14.64
N VAL A 139 -0.87 -21.25 -13.36
CA VAL A 139 0.13 -21.93 -12.53
C VAL A 139 -0.36 -23.34 -12.17
N LYS A 140 0.49 -24.35 -12.28
CA LYS A 140 0.14 -25.76 -12.05
C LYS A 140 0.03 -26.07 -10.55
N GLU A 141 -0.90 -26.96 -10.21
CA GLU A 141 -1.25 -27.38 -8.83
C GLU A 141 -0.06 -27.97 -8.02
N GLU A 142 0.95 -28.52 -8.69
CA GLU A 142 2.15 -29.10 -8.08
C GLU A 142 3.12 -28.05 -7.49
N GLU A 143 3.18 -26.86 -8.10
CA GLU A 143 4.01 -25.74 -7.60
C GLU A 143 3.41 -25.13 -6.32
N ILE A 144 2.10 -25.24 -6.15
CA ILE A 144 1.34 -24.68 -5.03
C ILE A 144 1.44 -25.56 -3.77
N LYS A 145 1.45 -26.89 -3.93
CA LYS A 145 1.61 -27.81 -2.78
C LYS A 145 2.97 -27.64 -2.10
N THR A 146 4.02 -27.43 -2.88
CA THR A 146 5.37 -27.16 -2.36
C THR A 146 5.40 -25.86 -1.55
N ALA A 147 4.72 -24.82 -2.04
CA ALA A 147 4.64 -23.50 -1.40
C ALA A 147 3.76 -23.49 -0.13
N SER A 148 2.73 -24.33 -0.03
CA SER A 148 1.80 -24.39 1.13
C SER A 148 2.36 -25.03 2.41
N SER A 149 3.43 -25.82 2.29
CA SER A 149 4.03 -26.57 3.43
C SER A 149 4.97 -25.75 4.31
N ILE A 150 5.30 -24.54 3.85
CA ILE A 150 6.08 -23.53 4.54
C ILE A 150 5.14 -22.31 4.52
N GLY A 151 5.01 -21.50 5.57
CA GLY A 151 4.07 -20.35 5.60
C GLY A 151 4.31 -19.22 4.57
N VAL A 152 5.02 -19.55 3.48
CA VAL A 152 5.61 -18.78 2.37
C VAL A 152 4.85 -19.04 1.05
N GLY A 153 3.63 -19.60 1.14
CA GLY A 153 2.85 -20.05 -0.02
C GLY A 153 2.44 -18.94 -0.99
N VAL A 154 2.23 -17.72 -0.48
CA VAL A 154 1.79 -16.58 -1.30
C VAL A 154 2.99 -15.94 -1.99
N ASP A 155 4.04 -15.58 -1.25
CA ASP A 155 5.25 -14.91 -1.76
C ASP A 155 5.90 -15.61 -2.97
N PHE A 156 5.93 -16.95 -2.97
CA PHE A 156 6.46 -17.74 -4.09
C PHE A 156 5.58 -17.66 -5.35
N LEU A 157 4.25 -17.61 -5.19
CA LEU A 157 3.30 -17.50 -6.30
C LEU A 157 3.29 -16.11 -6.93
N VAL A 158 3.61 -15.08 -6.15
CA VAL A 158 3.73 -13.69 -6.62
C VAL A 158 4.92 -13.51 -7.55
N GLY A 159 6.09 -14.01 -7.15
CA GLY A 159 7.31 -13.90 -7.95
C GLY A 159 7.24 -14.65 -9.28
N SER A 160 6.54 -15.79 -9.32
CA SER A 160 6.40 -16.59 -10.54
C SER A 160 5.32 -16.06 -11.50
N SER A 161 4.24 -15.45 -10.99
CA SER A 161 3.13 -14.96 -11.83
C SER A 161 3.33 -13.55 -12.38
N LEU A 162 4.06 -12.67 -11.68
CA LEU A 162 4.17 -11.26 -12.06
C LEU A 162 5.53 -10.86 -12.67
N ASN A 163 6.48 -11.78 -12.89
CA ASN A 163 7.87 -11.45 -13.29
C ASN A 163 8.53 -10.36 -12.39
N LEU A 164 8.08 -10.22 -11.14
CA LEU A 164 8.66 -9.26 -10.19
C LEU A 164 9.93 -9.85 -9.55
N ASP A 165 11.07 -9.17 -9.66
CA ASP A 165 12.29 -9.46 -8.89
C ASP A 165 12.08 -9.05 -7.42
N TRP A 166 11.40 -9.91 -6.66
CA TRP A 166 11.25 -9.79 -5.22
C TRP A 166 12.54 -10.27 -4.54
N ARG A 167 13.43 -9.33 -4.25
CA ARG A 167 14.43 -9.52 -3.20
C ARG A 167 13.83 -9.03 -1.88
N LEU A 168 13.52 -9.96 -0.99
CA LEU A 168 13.44 -9.65 0.44
C LEU A 168 14.66 -8.79 0.80
N PRO A 169 14.51 -7.66 1.51
CA PRO A 169 15.62 -7.12 2.28
C PRO A 169 16.06 -8.26 3.20
N GLN A 170 17.22 -8.84 2.92
CA GLN A 170 17.78 -9.81 3.84
C GLN A 170 17.89 -9.10 5.17
N GLU A 171 17.24 -9.64 6.20
CA GLU A 171 17.56 -9.32 7.57
C GLU A 171 19.08 -9.39 7.68
N ILE A 172 19.69 -8.23 7.89
CA ILE A 172 21.06 -8.16 8.36
C ILE A 172 21.01 -8.75 9.76
N SER A 173 21.16 -10.07 9.83
CA SER A 173 21.52 -10.73 11.07
C SER A 173 22.82 -10.10 11.53
N LEU A 174 22.71 -9.43 12.66
CA LEU A 174 23.83 -9.03 13.50
C LEU A 174 24.70 -10.26 13.73
N GLU A 175 25.80 -10.40 12.99
CA GLU A 175 26.92 -11.18 13.47
C GLU A 175 27.50 -10.44 14.68
N LYS A 176 27.05 -10.87 15.87
CA LYS A 176 27.93 -10.87 17.03
C LYS A 176 29.06 -11.85 16.74
N ASN A 177 30.24 -11.33 16.45
CA ASN A 177 31.51 -11.73 17.06
C ASN A 177 32.55 -10.64 16.84
#